data_AF-A0AB74A5L7-F1
#
_entry.id   AF-A0AB74A5L7-F1
#
_cell.length_a   1.000
_cell.length_b   1.000
_cell.length_c   1.000
_cell.angle_alpha   90.00
_cell.angle_beta   90.00
_cell.angle_gamma   90.00
#
_symmetry.space_group_name_H-M   'P 1'
#
loop_
_entity.id
_entity.type
_entity.pdbx_description
1 polymer ?
#
loop_
_entity_poly.entity_id
_entity_poly.type
_entity_poly.pdbx_seq_one_letter_code
_entity_poly.pdbx_strand_id
1 'polypeptide(L)'
;MFGNCFVPISLEILSCPTGFAPITRYTATLIPSRKPRVQRPCMKFRFLLWMLGLLMARASRNNPAFQQQLAGKDLTFQLQTADGKVARHFVVNDQRIRSASGTVAEPAFAIVFRDAAFGFDTLQAKNKQLAFMKGIQDKDIQIKGNPALVIWFQGLVKYLKPRKKTV
;
A
#
# COMPACT_ATOMS: atom_id res chain seq x y z
N MET A 1 23.13 4.96 -44.92
CA MET A 1 23.66 6.06 -45.76
C MET A 1 22.55 7.09 -45.92
N PHE A 2 22.86 8.37 -45.66
CA PHE A 2 22.26 9.61 -46.18
C PHE A 2 20.72 9.69 -46.30
N GLY A 3 20.01 10.70 -45.83
CA GLY A 3 20.39 12.01 -45.36
C GLY A 3 19.14 12.88 -45.29
N ASN A 4 19.33 14.08 -44.76
CA ASN A 4 18.51 15.28 -44.81
C ASN A 4 17.43 15.37 -45.91
N CYS A 5 16.29 15.96 -45.53
CA CYS A 5 15.71 17.21 -46.05
C CYS A 5 14.18 17.14 -45.95
N PHE A 6 13.56 18.03 -45.16
CA PHE A 6 12.71 19.10 -45.70
C PHE A 6 12.14 19.98 -44.57
N VAL A 7 12.42 21.27 -44.67
CA VAL A 7 11.80 22.40 -43.94
C VAL A 7 10.43 22.72 -44.59
N PRO A 8 9.47 23.47 -44.00
CA PRO A 8 9.60 24.93 -43.80
C PRO A 8 9.01 25.41 -42.44
N ILE A 9 9.59 26.40 -41.76
CA ILE A 9 9.45 27.85 -41.99
C ILE A 9 7.98 28.28 -42.03
N SER A 10 7.45 28.73 -40.89
CA SER A 10 6.52 29.86 -40.85
C SER A 10 7.05 30.89 -39.87
N LEU A 11 7.31 32.04 -40.47
CA LEU A 11 7.86 33.26 -39.94
C LEU A 11 6.67 34.11 -39.47
N GLU A 12 6.58 34.42 -38.19
CA GLU A 12 5.80 35.59 -37.77
C GLU A 12 6.63 36.37 -36.75
N ILE A 13 7.26 37.40 -37.29
CA ILE A 13 7.95 38.47 -36.57
C ILE A 13 6.85 39.47 -36.20
N LEU A 14 6.62 39.68 -34.91
CA LEU A 14 6.11 40.96 -34.44
C LEU A 14 6.96 41.46 -33.27
N SER A 15 7.74 42.48 -33.62
CA SER A 15 8.41 43.47 -32.80
C SER A 15 7.80 43.72 -31.42
N CYS A 16 8.65 43.76 -30.39
CA CYS A 16 8.71 44.93 -29.51
C CYS A 16 10.04 44.98 -28.72
N PRO A 17 10.71 46.16 -28.64
CA PRO A 17 12.01 46.30 -28.02
C PRO A 17 11.91 46.69 -26.53
N THR A 18 12.93 46.27 -25.77
CA THR A 18 13.47 46.92 -24.55
C THR A 18 12.51 47.25 -23.41
N GLY A 19 12.69 46.55 -22.28
CA GLY A 19 12.37 47.13 -20.98
C GLY A 19 12.25 46.13 -19.84
N PHE A 20 13.07 46.34 -18.82
CA PHE A 20 12.81 45.97 -17.43
C PHE A 20 13.01 44.52 -16.96
N ALA A 21 14.22 44.33 -16.41
CA ALA A 21 14.50 43.90 -15.04
C ALA A 21 14.21 42.44 -14.58
N PRO A 22 15.08 41.91 -13.69
CA PRO A 22 15.23 40.49 -13.45
C PRO A 22 14.48 40.07 -12.19
N ILE A 23 13.47 39.20 -12.29
CA ILE A 23 13.02 38.44 -11.12
C ILE A 23 12.51 37.09 -11.61
N THR A 24 13.40 36.13 -11.79
CA THR A 24 13.03 34.72 -11.86
C THR A 24 12.47 34.34 -10.49
N ARG A 25 11.18 34.61 -10.27
CA ARG A 25 10.41 34.02 -9.18
C ARG A 25 10.41 32.52 -9.43
N TYR A 26 11.38 31.84 -8.82
CA TYR A 26 11.17 30.47 -8.42
C TYR A 26 9.96 30.49 -7.48
N THR A 27 8.78 30.21 -8.03
CA THR A 27 7.66 29.71 -7.25
C THR A 27 8.11 28.37 -6.69
N ALA A 28 8.78 28.43 -5.54
CA ALA A 28 8.93 27.31 -4.66
C ALA A 28 7.51 26.81 -4.36
N THR A 29 7.11 25.74 -5.05
CA THR A 29 5.94 24.96 -4.69
C THR A 29 6.24 24.42 -3.30
N LEU A 30 5.81 25.16 -2.29
CA LEU A 30 5.75 24.73 -0.90
C LEU A 30 4.89 23.46 -0.90
N ILE A 31 5.56 22.32 -1.02
CA ILE A 31 5.00 21.02 -0.65
C ILE A 31 4.58 21.22 0.80
N PRO A 32 3.28 21.16 1.13
CA PRO A 32 2.86 21.33 2.50
C PRO A 32 3.52 20.24 3.33
N SER A 33 4.39 20.67 4.24
CA SER A 33 4.94 19.86 5.31
C SER A 33 3.78 19.13 5.99
N ARG A 34 3.68 17.82 5.75
CA ARG A 34 2.68 16.97 6.40
C ARG A 34 2.99 17.03 7.90
N LYS A 35 2.29 17.88 8.65
CA LYS A 35 2.31 17.82 10.11
C LYS A 35 2.04 16.37 10.53
N PRO A 36 2.85 15.75 11.40
CA PRO A 36 2.52 14.45 11.96
C PRO A 36 1.34 14.67 12.89
N ARG A 37 0.13 14.46 12.36
CA ARG A 37 -1.09 14.51 13.16
C ARG A 37 -1.03 13.25 14.03
N VAL A 38 -0.54 13.40 15.25
CA VAL A 38 -0.53 12.35 16.28
C VAL A 38 -1.98 11.94 16.55
N GLN A 39 -2.49 11.00 15.76
CA GLN A 39 -3.72 10.28 16.10
C GLN A 39 -3.27 8.99 16.76
N ARG A 40 -3.68 8.81 18.02
CA ARG A 40 -3.44 7.58 18.79
C ARG A 40 -4.65 6.65 18.65
N PRO A 41 -4.71 5.78 17.62
CA PRO A 41 -5.43 4.52 17.72
C PRO A 41 -4.46 3.33 17.59
N CYS A 42 -3.21 3.49 18.05
CA CYS A 42 -2.16 2.47 17.93
C CYS A 42 -2.59 1.11 18.51
N MET A 43 -3.39 1.11 19.58
CA MET A 43 -3.87 -0.11 20.22
C MET A 43 -4.95 -0.81 19.42
N LYS A 44 -5.88 -0.07 18.79
CA LYS A 44 -6.96 -0.65 17.97
C LYS A 44 -6.41 -1.30 16.71
N PHE A 45 -5.49 -0.63 16.02
CA PHE A 45 -4.84 -1.19 14.84
C PHE A 45 -4.00 -2.42 15.19
N ARG A 46 -3.22 -2.37 16.29
CA ARG A 46 -2.45 -3.51 16.77
C ARG A 46 -3.34 -4.71 17.11
N PHE A 47 -4.47 -4.46 17.79
CA PHE A 47 -5.46 -5.49 18.09
C PHE A 47 -6.10 -6.05 16.81
N LEU A 48 -6.45 -5.19 15.84
CA LEU A 48 -7.02 -5.61 14.56
C LEU A 48 -6.05 -6.51 13.77
N LEU A 49 -4.77 -6.15 13.69
CA LEU A 49 -3.76 -6.98 13.03
C LEU A 49 -3.54 -8.31 13.77
N TRP A 50 -3.61 -8.31 15.10
CA TRP A 50 -3.55 -9.53 15.91
C TRP A 50 -4.76 -10.44 15.66
N MET A 51 -5.97 -9.88 15.70
CA MET A 51 -7.22 -10.60 15.42
C MET A 51 -7.23 -11.17 14.00
N LEU A 52 -6.79 -10.40 13.00
CA LEU A 52 -6.68 -10.86 11.62
C LEU A 52 -5.71 -12.03 11.50
N GLY A 53 -4.53 -11.94 12.14
CA GLY A 53 -3.56 -13.03 12.18
C GLY A 53 -4.10 -14.30 12.83
N LEU A 54 -4.84 -14.15 13.93
CA LEU A 54 -5.48 -15.27 14.61
C LEU A 54 -6.56 -15.93 13.74
N LEU A 55 -7.42 -15.13 13.09
CA LEU A 55 -8.43 -15.62 12.16
C LEU A 55 -7.80 -16.34 10.97
N MET A 56 -6.72 -15.81 10.41
CA MET A 56 -5.95 -16.44 9.33
C MET A 56 -5.33 -17.77 9.75
N ALA A 57 -4.67 -17.79 10.91
CA ALA A 57 -4.07 -19.01 11.47
C ALA A 57 -5.13 -20.07 11.79
N ARG A 58 -6.34 -19.66 12.20
CA ARG A 58 -7.47 -20.57 12.44
C ARG A 58 -8.10 -21.05 11.12
N ALA A 59 -8.29 -20.17 10.16
CA ALA A 59 -8.80 -20.52 8.83
C ALA A 59 -7.86 -21.49 8.10
N SER A 60 -6.54 -21.31 8.23
CA SER A 60 -5.54 -22.23 7.68
C SER A 60 -5.55 -23.63 8.31
N ARG A 61 -6.28 -23.84 9.41
CA ARG A 61 -6.44 -25.16 10.05
C ARG A 61 -7.82 -25.76 9.79
N ASN A 62 -8.84 -24.90 9.64
CA ASN A 62 -10.25 -25.31 9.63
C ASN A 62 -10.91 -25.21 8.26
N ASN A 63 -10.24 -24.63 7.25
CA ASN A 63 -10.80 -24.43 5.91
C ASN A 63 -9.83 -24.93 4.81
N PRO A 64 -10.15 -26.06 4.14
CA PRO A 64 -9.28 -26.61 3.09
C PRO A 64 -9.18 -25.68 1.87
N ALA A 65 -10.23 -24.92 1.55
CA ALA A 65 -10.16 -23.94 0.46
C ALA A 65 -9.18 -22.79 0.77
N PHE A 66 -9.03 -22.44 2.05
CA PHE A 66 -8.02 -21.48 2.49
C PHE A 66 -6.61 -22.08 2.39
N GLN A 67 -6.44 -23.36 2.74
CA GLN A 67 -5.16 -24.07 2.60
C GLN A 67 -4.72 -24.19 1.15
N GLN A 68 -5.63 -24.48 0.21
CA GLN A 68 -5.32 -24.52 -1.21
C GLN A 68 -4.76 -23.21 -1.75
N GLN A 69 -5.23 -22.06 -1.23
CA GLN A 69 -4.69 -20.75 -1.60
C GLN A 69 -3.27 -20.49 -1.06
N LEU A 70 -2.86 -21.25 -0.04
CA LEU A 70 -1.53 -21.22 0.58
C LEU A 70 -0.62 -22.36 0.08
N ALA A 71 -1.14 -23.32 -0.66
CA ALA A 71 -0.37 -24.43 -1.19
C ALA A 71 0.68 -23.91 -2.19
N GLY A 72 1.94 -24.35 -2.00
CA GLY A 72 3.07 -23.89 -2.82
C GLY A 72 3.49 -22.44 -2.57
N LYS A 73 3.12 -21.85 -1.43
CA LYS A 73 3.51 -20.49 -1.04
C LYS A 73 4.27 -20.50 0.27
N ASP A 74 5.58 -20.28 0.17
CA ASP A 74 6.45 -20.04 1.32
C ASP A 74 6.92 -18.58 1.26
N LEU A 75 6.20 -17.71 1.96
CA LEU A 75 6.47 -16.28 1.92
C LEU A 75 6.16 -15.62 3.25
N THR A 76 6.92 -14.58 3.56
CA THR A 76 6.69 -13.74 4.73
C THR A 76 6.26 -12.36 4.29
N PHE A 77 5.15 -11.88 4.84
CA PHE A 77 4.68 -10.53 4.57
C PHE A 77 4.47 -9.75 5.85
N GLN A 78 4.55 -8.43 5.78
CA GLN A 78 4.39 -7.62 6.98
C GLN A 78 3.51 -6.41 6.75
N LEU A 79 2.78 -6.04 7.80
CA LEU A 79 1.97 -4.84 7.86
C LEU A 79 2.58 -3.95 8.94
N GLN A 80 2.92 -2.72 8.56
CA GLN A 80 3.52 -1.75 9.46
C GLN A 80 2.97 -0.34 9.23
N THR A 81 3.14 0.52 10.21
CA THR A 81 2.88 1.96 10.08
C THR A 81 4.16 2.69 9.65
N ALA A 82 4.02 3.81 8.95
CA ALA A 82 5.14 4.67 8.54
C ALA A 82 5.90 5.21 9.77
N ASP A 83 5.21 5.41 10.90
CA ASP A 83 5.82 5.77 12.18
C ASP A 83 6.64 4.64 12.83
N GLY A 84 6.60 3.41 12.30
CA GLY A 84 7.25 2.22 12.89
C GLY A 84 6.66 1.73 14.22
N LYS A 85 5.68 2.45 14.80
CA LYS A 85 5.06 2.12 16.11
C LYS A 85 4.32 0.78 16.12
N VAL A 86 3.70 0.40 15.01
CA VAL A 86 3.03 -0.89 14.88
C VAL A 86 3.63 -1.61 13.69
N ALA A 87 4.20 -2.78 13.94
CA ALA A 87 4.70 -3.69 12.92
C ALA A 87 4.35 -5.13 13.30
N ARG A 88 3.81 -5.87 12.34
CA ARG A 88 3.47 -7.28 12.51
C ARG A 88 3.71 -8.00 11.19
N HIS A 89 4.45 -9.11 11.28
CA HIS A 89 4.70 -9.98 10.15
C HIS A 89 3.86 -11.25 10.24
N PHE A 90 3.66 -11.86 9.08
CA PHE A 90 2.86 -13.03 8.85
C PHE A 90 3.69 -13.96 7.97
N VAL A 91 3.99 -15.13 8.52
CA VAL A 91 4.75 -16.17 7.84
C VAL A 91 3.75 -17.18 7.30
N VAL A 92 3.80 -17.39 5.99
CA VAL A 92 3.05 -18.43 5.30
C VAL A 92 4.03 -19.53 4.96
N ASN A 93 3.78 -20.71 5.50
CA ASN A 93 4.61 -21.89 5.28
C ASN A 93 3.77 -23.14 5.56
N ASP A 94 3.99 -24.20 4.78
CA ASP A 94 3.29 -25.49 4.94
C ASP A 94 1.75 -25.35 4.97
N GLN A 95 1.20 -24.49 4.10
CA GLN A 95 -0.24 -24.18 4.04
C GLN A 95 -0.81 -23.60 5.35
N ARG A 96 0.05 -23.06 6.21
CA ARG A 96 -0.31 -22.48 7.51
C ARG A 96 0.16 -21.04 7.59
N ILE A 97 -0.57 -20.25 8.36
CA ILE A 97 -0.23 -18.85 8.61
C ILE A 97 0.12 -18.70 10.08
N ARG A 98 1.26 -18.10 10.36
CA ARG A 98 1.69 -17.70 11.69
C ARG A 98 1.85 -16.19 11.71
N SER A 99 1.31 -15.52 12.74
CA SER A 99 1.48 -14.07 12.92
C SER A 99 2.38 -13.79 14.09
N ALA A 100 3.38 -12.92 13.93
CA ALA A 100 4.27 -12.51 15.00
C ALA A 100 4.50 -10.99 14.95
N SER A 101 4.62 -10.38 16.14
CA SER A 101 4.93 -8.96 16.24
C SER A 101 6.37 -8.69 15.80
N GLY A 102 6.61 -7.51 15.23
CA GLY A 102 7.94 -7.09 14.79
C GLY A 102 8.08 -7.03 13.28
N THR A 103 9.19 -6.46 12.84
CA THR A 103 9.60 -6.36 11.43
C THR A 103 10.54 -7.49 11.06
N VAL A 104 10.48 -7.91 9.80
CA VAL A 104 11.38 -8.88 9.19
C VAL A 104 12.30 -8.13 8.23
N ALA A 105 13.56 -8.54 8.14
CA ALA A 105 14.55 -7.91 7.27
C ALA A 105 14.19 -8.10 5.78
N GLU A 106 13.76 -9.30 5.41
CA GLU A 106 13.44 -9.67 4.02
C GLU A 106 12.00 -10.19 3.88
N PRO A 107 10.98 -9.31 3.98
CA PRO A 107 9.61 -9.68 3.67
C PRO A 107 9.42 -9.73 2.15
N ALA A 108 8.72 -10.75 1.66
CA ALA A 108 8.30 -10.87 0.27
C ALA A 108 7.46 -9.65 -0.18
N PHE A 109 6.64 -9.12 0.73
CA PHE A 109 6.07 -7.79 0.61
C PHE A 109 5.79 -7.15 1.97
N ALA A 110 5.88 -5.84 2.04
CA ALA A 110 5.51 -5.05 3.22
C ALA A 110 4.50 -3.96 2.84
N ILE A 111 3.41 -3.88 3.59
CA ILE A 111 2.43 -2.81 3.47
C ILE A 111 2.70 -1.80 4.58
N VAL A 112 3.12 -0.60 4.19
CA VAL A 112 3.40 0.51 5.09
C VAL A 112 2.26 1.50 5.00
N PHE A 113 1.44 1.57 6.04
CA PHE A 113 0.36 2.55 6.15
C PHE A 113 0.88 3.87 6.71
N ARG A 114 0.40 5.00 6.22
CA ARG A 114 0.71 6.33 6.77
C ARG A 114 0.54 6.39 8.28
N ASP A 115 -0.59 5.89 8.78
CA ASP A 115 -0.95 5.95 10.21
C ASP A 115 -1.81 4.73 10.59
N ALA A 116 -1.85 4.41 11.89
CA ALA A 116 -2.68 3.35 12.43
C ALA A 116 -4.18 3.57 12.20
N ALA A 117 -4.67 4.81 12.26
CA ALA A 117 -6.06 5.16 11.98
C ALA A 117 -6.43 4.81 10.53
N PHE A 118 -5.60 5.26 9.60
CA PHE A 118 -5.78 5.00 8.19
C PHE A 118 -5.70 3.51 7.86
N GLY A 119 -4.76 2.77 8.46
CA GLY A 119 -4.68 1.31 8.32
C GLY A 119 -5.92 0.59 8.86
N PHE A 120 -6.44 1.05 10.00
CA PHE A 120 -7.67 0.51 10.61
C PHE A 120 -8.90 0.73 9.73
N ASP A 121 -9.06 1.94 9.18
CA ASP A 121 -10.15 2.30 8.27
C ASP A 121 -10.03 1.55 6.94
N THR A 122 -8.82 1.41 6.39
CA THR A 122 -8.57 0.68 5.14
C THR A 122 -8.94 -0.80 5.27
N LEU A 123 -8.61 -1.43 6.41
CA LEU A 123 -8.90 -2.85 6.66
C LEU A 123 -10.38 -3.13 6.99
N GLN A 124 -11.11 -2.14 7.51
CA GLN A 124 -12.55 -2.22 7.80
C GLN A 124 -13.45 -1.65 6.71
N ALA A 125 -12.90 -0.94 5.74
CA ALA A 125 -13.66 -0.39 4.63
C ALA A 125 -14.54 -1.48 3.99
N LYS A 126 -15.80 -1.13 3.71
CA LYS A 126 -16.75 -2.01 3.00
C LYS A 126 -16.13 -2.50 1.68
N ASN A 127 -15.41 -1.61 1.00
CA ASN A 127 -14.68 -1.87 -0.24
C ASN A 127 -13.15 -1.77 -0.01
N LYS A 128 -12.57 -2.82 0.60
CA LYS A 128 -11.13 -2.91 0.93
C LYS A 128 -10.21 -2.69 -0.28
N GLN A 129 -10.60 -3.20 -1.45
CA GLN A 129 -9.85 -3.04 -2.70
C GLN A 129 -9.72 -1.58 -3.12
N LEU A 130 -10.84 -0.85 -3.12
CA LEU A 130 -10.86 0.56 -3.48
C LEU A 130 -10.10 1.41 -2.44
N ALA A 131 -10.24 1.11 -1.15
CA ALA A 131 -9.48 1.78 -0.10
C ALA A 131 -7.96 1.56 -0.25
N PHE A 132 -7.54 0.35 -0.63
CA PHE A 132 -6.13 0.06 -0.92
C PHE A 132 -5.64 0.79 -2.17
N MET A 133 -6.38 0.73 -3.28
CA MET A 133 -6.01 1.42 -4.52
C MET A 133 -5.89 2.93 -4.30
N LYS A 134 -6.88 3.52 -3.64
CA LYS A 134 -6.87 4.92 -3.26
C LYS A 134 -5.69 5.24 -2.35
N GLY A 135 -5.42 4.40 -1.35
CA GLY A 135 -4.27 4.58 -0.46
C GLY A 135 -2.93 4.55 -1.20
N ILE A 136 -2.77 3.69 -2.21
CA ILE A 136 -1.57 3.66 -3.07
C ILE A 136 -1.49 4.95 -3.92
N GLN A 137 -2.60 5.36 -4.52
CA GLN A 137 -2.69 6.56 -5.36
C GLN A 137 -2.38 7.84 -4.57
N ASP A 138 -2.93 7.96 -3.35
CA ASP A 138 -2.74 9.10 -2.44
C ASP A 138 -1.37 9.06 -1.72
N LYS A 139 -0.54 8.03 -1.99
CA LYS A 139 0.74 7.76 -1.31
C LYS A 139 0.61 7.59 0.21
N ASP A 140 -0.58 7.21 0.66
CA ASP A 140 -0.89 6.90 2.06
C ASP A 140 -0.60 5.43 2.40
N ILE A 141 -0.47 4.56 1.39
CA ILE A 141 0.00 3.19 1.50
C ILE A 141 1.22 3.03 0.61
N GLN A 142 2.34 2.59 1.18
CA GLN A 142 3.50 2.19 0.41
C GLN A 142 3.60 0.66 0.44
N ILE A 143 3.79 0.07 -0.74
CA ILE A 143 4.03 -1.36 -0.89
C ILE A 143 5.53 -1.51 -1.16
N LYS A 144 6.22 -2.27 -0.33
CA LYS A 144 7.58 -2.73 -0.59
C LYS A 144 7.52 -4.17 -1.08
N GLY A 145 8.36 -4.53 -2.04
CA GLY A 145 8.37 -5.87 -2.65
C GLY A 145 7.38 -6.00 -3.80
N ASN A 146 6.76 -7.18 -3.96
CA ASN A 146 5.95 -7.48 -5.13
C ASN A 146 4.45 -7.12 -4.93
N PRO A 147 3.88 -6.16 -5.71
CA PRO A 147 2.47 -5.77 -5.58
C PRO A 147 1.49 -6.90 -5.94
N ALA A 148 1.89 -7.88 -6.76
CA ALA A 148 1.05 -9.04 -7.06
C ALA A 148 0.71 -9.87 -5.81
N LEU A 149 1.62 -9.92 -4.83
CA LEU A 149 1.38 -10.61 -3.56
C LEU A 149 0.34 -9.89 -2.69
N VAL A 150 0.23 -8.57 -2.80
CA VAL A 150 -0.83 -7.80 -2.13
C VAL A 150 -2.20 -8.16 -2.71
N ILE A 151 -2.30 -8.29 -4.04
CA ILE A 151 -3.52 -8.72 -4.72
C ILE A 151 -3.89 -10.15 -4.29
N TRP A 152 -2.92 -11.06 -4.22
CA TRP A 152 -3.11 -12.41 -3.70
C TRP A 152 -3.62 -12.39 -2.25
N PHE A 153 -3.00 -11.60 -1.36
CA PHE A 153 -3.43 -11.46 0.03
C PHE A 153 -4.87 -10.95 0.14
N GLN A 154 -5.27 -10.00 -0.70
CA GLN A 154 -6.66 -9.56 -0.76
C GLN A 154 -7.62 -10.68 -1.16
N GLY A 155 -7.24 -11.53 -2.11
CA GLY A 155 -7.98 -12.74 -2.48
C GLY A 155 -8.10 -13.71 -1.29
N LEU A 156 -7.01 -13.94 -0.58
CA LEU A 156 -6.95 -14.79 0.61
C LEU A 156 -7.89 -14.28 1.73
N VAL A 157 -7.91 -12.98 2.00
CA VAL A 157 -8.78 -12.37 3.02
C VAL A 157 -10.26 -12.50 2.68
N LYS A 158 -10.65 -12.69 1.41
CA LYS A 158 -12.06 -12.97 1.05
C LYS A 158 -12.55 -14.29 1.64
N TYR A 159 -11.68 -15.29 1.77
CA TYR A 159 -12.00 -16.58 2.38
C TYR A 159 -12.14 -16.51 3.92
N LEU A 160 -11.74 -15.39 4.53
CA LEU A 160 -11.94 -15.12 5.96
C LEU A 160 -13.29 -14.48 6.27
N LYS A 161 -14.04 -14.02 5.26
CA LYS A 161 -15.37 -13.48 5.51
C LYS A 161 -16.23 -14.61 6.12
N PRO A 162 -16.91 -14.35 7.26
CA PRO A 162 -17.84 -15.34 7.79
C PRO A 162 -18.84 -15.63 6.67
N ARG A 163 -18.95 -16.90 6.25
CA ARG A 163 -20.09 -17.32 5.44
C ARG A 163 -21.32 -16.85 6.21
N LYS A 164 -22.11 -15.95 5.62
CA LYS A 164 -23.49 -15.79 6.06
C LYS A 164 -24.06 -17.19 5.96
N LYS A 165 -24.38 -17.80 7.10
CA LYS A 165 -25.23 -18.98 7.10
C LYS A 165 -26.55 -18.48 6.51
N THR A 166 -26.85 -18.89 5.28
CA THR A 166 -28.21 -18.85 4.78
C THR A 166 -28.99 -19.77 5.70
N VAL A 167 -29.78 -19.17 6.60
CA VAL A 167 -30.87 -19.86 7.29
C VAL A 167 -31.98 -20.07 6.27
#